data_AF-A0A8B6HRM5-F1
#
_entry.id   AF-A0A8B6HRM5-F1
#
_cell.length_a   1.000
_cell.length_b   1.000
_cell.length_c   1.000
_cell.angle_alpha   90.00
_cell.angle_beta   90.00
_cell.angle_gamma   90.00
#
_symmetry.space_group_name_H-M   'P 1'
#
loop_
_entity.id
_entity.type
_entity.pdbx_description
1 polymer ?
#
loop_
_entity_poly.entity_id
_entity_poly.type
_entity_poly.pdbx_seq_one_letter_code
_entity_poly.pdbx_strand_id
1 'polypeptide(L)'
;RPLRRPQNRTEIVVAGIDDQWSADLMDMVKFSKYNKEYKYVLVVIDVFSKYLWLRKLKDKKGESVATAFQDIFKTGRVPNRIRTDMGQEFKAKRVQTVFKKEEINHFYALNEVKASVSERVIKTIKAKIYRYFSYNQSYRYIDKLQSFADGYNHTIHSTIDMAPIEVKKENAETVRLSKYFSRPHSGKLKKHLPLQV
;
A
#
# COMPACT_ATOMS: atom_id res chain seq x y z
N ARG A 1 -11.15 0.10 27.46
CA ARG A 1 -10.50 0.75 26.30
C ARG A 1 -11.47 1.80 25.75
N PRO A 2 -11.17 3.11 25.76
CA PRO A 2 -12.10 4.08 25.19
C PRO A 2 -12.16 3.91 23.67
N LEU A 3 -13.37 3.88 23.12
CA LEU A 3 -13.62 3.86 21.68
C LEU A 3 -13.18 5.21 21.10
N ARG A 4 -12.05 5.24 20.38
CA ARG A 4 -11.64 6.43 19.62
C ARG A 4 -12.69 6.70 18.54
N ARG A 5 -13.23 7.93 18.51
CA ARG A 5 -14.10 8.38 17.41
C ARG A 5 -13.36 8.20 16.08
N PRO A 6 -13.98 7.62 15.03
CA PRO A 6 -13.36 7.57 13.72
C PRO A 6 -13.17 8.99 13.21
N GLN A 7 -11.93 9.38 12.96
CA GLN A 7 -11.63 10.68 12.37
C GLN A 7 -12.08 10.65 10.92
N ASN A 8 -12.92 11.61 10.50
CA ASN A 8 -13.31 11.77 9.10
C ASN A 8 -12.06 12.06 8.28
N ARG A 9 -11.71 11.12 7.39
CA ARG A 9 -10.56 11.25 6.49
C ARG A 9 -11.09 11.55 5.10
N THR A 10 -10.59 12.61 4.48
CA THR A 10 -10.79 12.85 3.05
C THR A 10 -10.26 11.65 2.29
N GLU A 11 -11.10 11.04 1.47
CA GLU A 11 -10.69 9.92 0.62
C GLU A 11 -9.70 10.40 -0.44
N ILE A 12 -8.67 9.59 -0.70
CA ILE A 12 -7.77 9.83 -1.82
C ILE A 12 -8.50 9.34 -3.07
N VAL A 13 -8.97 10.28 -3.88
CA VAL A 13 -9.60 9.98 -5.16
C VAL A 13 -8.50 9.78 -6.21
N VAL A 14 -8.49 8.60 -6.81
CA VAL A 14 -7.61 8.19 -7.90
C VAL A 14 -8.46 7.80 -9.10
N ALA A 15 -7.96 8.11 -10.30
CA ALA A 15 -8.71 7.99 -11.54
C ALA A 15 -8.84 6.54 -12.04
N GLY A 16 -7.84 5.69 -11.77
CA GLY A 16 -7.81 4.31 -12.23
C GLY A 16 -6.53 3.58 -11.81
N ILE A 17 -6.34 2.39 -12.38
CA ILE A 17 -5.13 1.59 -12.22
C ILE A 17 -3.90 2.41 -12.61
N ASP A 18 -2.86 2.33 -11.78
CA ASP A 18 -1.57 3.01 -12.00
C ASP A 18 -1.67 4.55 -12.06
N ASP A 19 -2.81 5.14 -11.68
CA ASP A 19 -2.90 6.60 -11.51
C ASP A 19 -2.01 7.06 -10.36
N GLN A 20 -2.01 6.35 -9.23
CA GLN A 20 -1.17 6.71 -8.10
C GLN A 20 -0.72 5.48 -7.30
N TRP A 21 0.58 5.37 -7.11
CA TRP A 21 1.14 4.44 -6.13
C TRP A 21 1.51 5.15 -4.83
N SER A 22 1.52 4.40 -3.73
CA SER A 22 2.02 4.81 -2.43
C SER A 22 3.16 3.89 -2.04
N ALA A 23 4.30 4.45 -1.64
CA ALA A 23 5.45 3.68 -1.19
C ALA A 23 5.93 4.09 0.20
N ASP A 24 6.51 3.13 0.93
CA ASP A 24 7.06 3.30 2.28
C ASP A 24 8.05 2.16 2.59
N LEU A 25 8.90 2.33 3.59
CA LEU A 25 9.86 1.33 4.06
C LEU A 25 9.38 0.64 5.35
N MET A 26 9.19 -0.66 5.26
CA MET A 26 8.93 -1.50 6.42
C MET A 26 10.23 -1.85 7.16
N ASP A 27 10.39 -1.33 8.38
CA ASP A 27 11.50 -1.70 9.26
C ASP A 27 11.34 -3.13 9.81
N MET A 28 12.37 -3.95 9.56
CA MET A 28 12.53 -5.34 10.02
C MET A 28 13.93 -5.59 10.59
N VAL A 29 14.65 -4.54 11.01
CA VAL A 29 16.06 -4.59 11.45
C VAL A 29 16.25 -5.61 12.57
N LYS A 30 15.30 -5.69 13.51
CA LYS A 30 15.31 -6.64 14.64
C LYS A 30 15.52 -8.10 14.21
N PHE A 31 15.12 -8.46 12.99
CA PHE A 31 15.19 -9.83 12.49
C PHE A 31 16.31 -10.04 11.46
N SER A 32 17.16 -9.05 11.17
CA SER A 32 18.11 -9.09 10.05
C SER A 32 19.09 -10.27 10.13
N LYS A 33 19.54 -10.62 11.34
CA LYS A 33 20.46 -11.75 11.60
C LYS A 33 19.93 -13.10 11.12
N TYR A 34 18.61 -13.28 11.10
CA TYR A 34 17.97 -14.50 10.59
C TYR A 34 17.64 -14.43 9.10
N ASN A 35 17.77 -13.25 8.50
CA ASN A 35 17.26 -12.90 7.19
C ASN A 35 18.39 -12.41 6.26
N LYS A 36 19.59 -12.99 6.35
CA LYS A 36 20.73 -12.67 5.45
C LYS A 36 21.07 -11.18 5.39
N GLU A 37 21.00 -10.49 6.53
CA GLU A 37 21.23 -9.05 6.67
C GLU A 37 20.24 -8.15 5.90
N TYR A 38 19.10 -8.69 5.43
CA TYR A 38 18.01 -7.85 4.95
C TYR A 38 17.31 -7.20 6.14
N LYS A 39 17.31 -5.86 6.14
CA LYS A 39 16.86 -5.01 7.26
C LYS A 39 15.54 -4.32 6.99
N TYR A 40 15.23 -4.07 5.73
CA TYR A 40 14.05 -3.31 5.31
C TYR A 40 13.32 -4.04 4.20
N VAL A 41 12.04 -3.71 4.03
CA VAL A 41 11.27 -4.09 2.85
C VAL A 41 10.66 -2.82 2.26
N LEU A 42 10.97 -2.53 1.01
CA LEU A 42 10.23 -1.55 0.24
C LEU A 42 8.84 -2.10 -0.05
N VAL A 43 7.84 -1.36 0.40
CA VAL A 43 6.43 -1.66 0.20
C VAL A 43 5.87 -0.65 -0.77
N VAL A 44 5.39 -1.11 -1.91
CA VAL A 44 4.76 -0.27 -2.93
C VAL A 44 3.36 -0.81 -3.19
N ILE A 45 2.36 0.06 -3.20
CA ILE A 45 0.97 -0.32 -3.45
C ILE A 45 0.32 0.63 -4.44
N ASP A 46 -0.39 0.07 -5.42
CA ASP A 46 -1.32 0.83 -6.24
C ASP A 46 -2.56 1.22 -5.41
N VAL A 47 -2.83 2.52 -5.31
CA VAL A 47 -3.92 3.06 -4.49
C VAL A 47 -5.29 2.66 -5.05
N PHE A 48 -5.40 2.45 -6.37
CA PHE A 48 -6.63 2.02 -7.01
C PHE A 48 -6.88 0.53 -6.82
N SER A 49 -6.08 -0.33 -7.46
CA SER A 49 -6.26 -1.79 -7.45
C SER A 49 -5.93 -2.46 -6.13
N LYS A 50 -5.23 -1.77 -5.22
CA LYS A 50 -4.60 -2.36 -4.03
C LYS A 50 -3.51 -3.36 -4.35
N TYR A 51 -3.02 -3.45 -5.58
CA TYR A 51 -1.96 -4.37 -5.94
C TYR A 51 -0.66 -4.00 -5.19
N LEU A 52 -0.05 -5.00 -4.55
CA LEU A 52 1.10 -4.85 -3.66
C LEU A 52 2.36 -5.46 -4.25
N TRP A 53 3.45 -4.70 -4.21
CA TRP A 53 4.80 -5.17 -4.43
C TRP A 53 5.63 -5.06 -3.15
N LEU A 54 6.43 -6.10 -2.90
CA LEU A 54 7.38 -6.15 -1.80
C LEU A 54 8.79 -6.42 -2.33
N ARG A 55 9.77 -5.62 -1.92
CA ARG A 55 11.19 -5.81 -2.26
C ARG A 55 12.06 -5.69 -1.02
N LYS A 56 12.87 -6.72 -0.77
CA LYS A 56 13.81 -6.76 0.35
C LYS A 56 15.01 -5.85 0.10
N LEU A 57 15.44 -5.13 1.14
CA LEU A 57 16.57 -4.22 1.11
C LEU A 57 17.51 -4.47 2.30
N LYS A 58 18.82 -4.41 2.06
CA LYS A 58 19.83 -4.51 3.12
C LYS A 58 20.08 -3.17 3.82
N ASP A 59 19.83 -2.06 3.13
CA ASP A 59 20.00 -0.70 3.62
C ASP A 59 18.94 0.24 3.02
N LYS A 60 18.92 1.50 3.48
CA LYS A 60 18.06 2.57 2.96
C LYS A 60 18.77 3.48 1.96
N LYS A 61 19.92 3.07 1.40
CA LYS A 61 20.65 3.92 0.45
C LYS A 61 19.79 4.12 -0.79
N GLY A 62 19.87 5.32 -1.37
CA GLY A 62 19.13 5.66 -2.58
C GLY A 62 19.38 4.71 -3.76
N GLU A 63 20.57 4.12 -3.85
CA GLU A 63 20.91 3.12 -4.89
C GLU A 63 20.12 1.82 -4.71
N SER A 64 20.04 1.31 -3.49
CA SER A 64 19.27 0.11 -3.15
C SER A 64 17.77 0.33 -3.42
N VAL A 65 17.25 1.49 -3.02
CA VAL A 65 15.84 1.85 -3.24
C VAL A 65 15.54 2.04 -4.73
N ALA A 66 16.41 2.75 -5.47
CA ALA A 66 16.27 2.94 -6.91
C ALA A 66 16.26 1.62 -7.67
N THR A 67 17.18 0.70 -7.32
CA THR A 67 17.25 -0.64 -7.92
C THR A 67 15.97 -1.43 -7.67
N ALA A 68 15.41 -1.34 -6.46
CA ALA A 68 14.14 -2.00 -6.14
C ALA A 68 12.94 -1.42 -6.88
N PHE A 69 12.88 -0.11 -7.10
CA PHE A 69 11.85 0.50 -7.97
C PHE A 69 11.99 0.04 -9.42
N GLN A 70 13.21 0.06 -9.97
CA GLN A 70 13.47 -0.45 -11.32
C GLN A 70 13.04 -1.90 -11.48
N ASP A 71 13.30 -2.75 -10.48
CA ASP A 71 12.84 -4.14 -10.49
C ASP A 71 11.31 -4.26 -10.48
N ILE A 72 10.60 -3.38 -9.75
CA ILE A 72 9.14 -3.33 -9.78
C ILE A 72 8.65 -2.89 -11.16
N PHE A 73 9.25 -1.88 -11.78
CA PHE A 73 8.82 -1.40 -13.11
C PHE A 73 9.01 -2.45 -14.20
N LYS A 74 10.02 -3.32 -14.08
CA LYS A 74 10.21 -4.49 -14.97
C LYS A 74 9.04 -5.49 -14.92
N THR A 75 8.16 -5.42 -13.93
CA THR A 75 6.93 -6.24 -13.90
C THR A 75 5.87 -5.77 -14.89
N GLY A 76 6.11 -4.67 -15.63
CA GLY A 76 5.25 -4.18 -16.71
C GLY A 76 4.24 -3.12 -16.28
N ARG A 77 4.34 -2.60 -15.05
CA ARG A 77 3.47 -1.53 -14.53
C ARG A 77 4.31 -0.35 -14.06
N VAL A 78 3.88 0.86 -14.42
CA VAL A 78 4.51 2.13 -14.06
C VAL A 78 3.41 3.16 -13.78
N PRO A 79 3.44 3.87 -12.64
CA PRO A 79 2.39 4.81 -12.29
C PRO A 79 2.60 6.21 -12.85
N ASN A 80 1.53 6.98 -13.00
CA ASN A 80 1.63 8.41 -13.32
C ASN A 80 2.29 9.21 -12.18
N ARG A 81 2.02 8.82 -10.94
CA ARG A 81 2.54 9.51 -9.75
C ARG A 81 2.80 8.56 -8.58
N ILE A 82 3.84 8.87 -7.82
CA ILE A 82 4.20 8.14 -6.60
C ILE A 82 4.16 9.09 -5.40
N ARG A 83 3.48 8.63 -4.35
CA ARG A 83 3.48 9.29 -3.05
C ARG A 83 4.39 8.56 -2.06
N THR A 84 5.29 9.28 -1.41
CA THR A 84 6.14 8.79 -0.31
C THR A 84 6.10 9.71 0.90
N ASP A 85 6.72 9.31 2.01
CA ASP A 85 7.04 10.23 3.10
C ASP A 85 8.28 11.09 2.77
N MET A 86 8.63 12.04 3.63
CA MET A 86 9.81 12.88 3.40
C MET A 86 11.15 12.19 3.75
N GLY A 87 11.19 10.86 3.75
CA GLY A 87 12.37 10.05 3.98
C GLY A 87 13.53 10.40 3.04
N GLN A 88 14.74 10.39 3.58
CA GLN A 88 15.96 10.74 2.82
C GLN A 88 16.24 9.74 1.70
N GLU A 89 15.84 8.50 1.88
CA GLU A 89 15.92 7.43 0.89
C GLU A 89 15.17 7.77 -0.41
N PHE A 90 14.01 8.42 -0.30
CA PHE A 90 13.19 8.81 -1.45
C PHE A 90 13.66 10.12 -2.06
N LYS A 91 14.26 11.02 -1.27
CA LYS A 91 14.89 12.26 -1.75
C LYS A 91 16.18 12.02 -2.54
N ALA A 92 16.79 10.84 -2.42
CA ALA A 92 18.07 10.55 -3.04
C ALA A 92 18.05 10.76 -4.56
N LYS A 93 19.09 11.40 -5.10
CA LYS A 93 19.23 11.75 -6.53
C LYS A 93 18.99 10.55 -7.45
N ARG A 94 19.49 9.36 -7.09
CA ARG A 94 19.32 8.12 -7.86
C ARG A 94 17.84 7.72 -7.99
N VAL A 95 17.06 7.82 -6.92
CA VAL A 95 15.62 7.54 -6.93
C VAL A 95 14.89 8.57 -7.79
N GLN A 96 15.20 9.85 -7.64
CA GLN A 96 14.62 10.92 -8.46
C GLN A 96 14.96 10.77 -9.95
N THR A 97 16.18 10.32 -10.28
CA THR A 97 16.56 10.01 -11.67
C THR A 97 15.75 8.87 -12.24
N VAL A 98 15.52 7.79 -11.47
CA VAL A 98 14.66 6.69 -11.90
C VAL A 98 13.23 7.16 -12.16
N PHE A 99 12.65 7.93 -11.23
CA PHE A 99 11.29 8.45 -11.40
C PHE A 99 11.18 9.40 -12.60
N LYS A 100 12.16 10.29 -12.80
CA LYS A 100 12.19 11.18 -13.96
C LYS A 100 12.32 10.41 -15.28
N LYS A 101 13.12 9.34 -15.31
CA LYS A 101 13.30 8.51 -16.51
C LYS A 101 11.99 7.82 -16.93
N GLU A 102 11.22 7.37 -15.96
CA GLU A 102 9.92 6.73 -16.17
C GLU A 102 8.75 7.74 -16.21
N GLU A 103 9.06 9.05 -16.30
CA GLU A 103 8.09 10.16 -16.34
C GLU A 103 7.09 10.20 -15.17
N ILE A 104 7.52 9.69 -14.00
CA ILE A 104 6.71 9.60 -12.80
C ILE A 104 6.75 10.91 -12.03
N ASN A 105 5.57 11.47 -11.73
CA ASN A 105 5.45 12.60 -10.81
C ASN A 105 5.56 12.13 -9.34
N HIS A 106 6.70 12.38 -8.72
CA HIS A 106 6.94 12.04 -7.32
C HIS A 106 6.61 13.20 -6.38
N PHE A 107 5.79 12.93 -5.35
CA PHE A 107 5.39 13.92 -4.37
C PHE A 107 5.33 13.37 -2.94
N TYR A 108 5.51 14.26 -1.97
CA TYR A 108 5.59 13.90 -0.56
C TYR A 108 4.25 14.04 0.16
N ALA A 109 4.02 13.20 1.17
CA ALA A 109 2.95 13.38 2.13
C ALA A 109 3.23 14.60 3.04
N LEU A 110 2.52 15.70 2.84
CA LEU A 110 2.69 16.95 3.62
C LEU A 110 2.10 16.88 5.05
N ASN A 111 1.16 15.97 5.32
CA ASN A 111 0.45 15.89 6.61
C ASN A 111 0.62 14.50 7.25
N GLU A 112 1.42 14.40 8.32
CA GLU A 112 1.62 13.18 9.15
C GLU A 112 0.33 12.65 9.79
N VAL A 113 -0.69 13.49 9.95
CA VAL A 113 -1.97 13.13 10.59
C VAL A 113 -2.72 12.02 9.83
N LYS A 114 -2.42 11.82 8.53
CA LYS A 114 -3.12 10.85 7.68
C LYS A 114 -2.26 9.61 7.48
N ALA A 115 -2.62 8.51 8.14
CA ALA A 115 -2.02 7.20 7.87
C ALA A 115 -2.10 6.87 6.38
N SER A 116 -0.93 6.73 5.75
CA SER A 116 -0.82 6.52 4.30
C SER A 116 -1.41 5.15 3.91
N VAL A 117 -1.71 4.97 2.62
CA VAL A 117 -2.19 3.66 2.12
C VAL A 117 -1.10 2.61 2.36
N SER A 118 0.16 2.96 2.11
CA SER A 118 1.32 2.10 2.38
C SER A 118 1.49 1.76 3.87
N GLU A 119 1.30 2.70 4.81
CA GLU A 119 1.42 2.42 6.26
C GLU A 119 0.39 1.35 6.72
N ARG A 120 -0.85 1.43 6.21
CA ARG A 120 -1.89 0.43 6.52
C ARG A 120 -1.52 -0.96 6.00
N VAL A 121 -0.95 -1.02 4.80
CA VAL A 121 -0.50 -2.29 4.22
C VAL A 121 0.72 -2.83 4.94
N ILE A 122 1.65 -1.98 5.36
CA ILE A 122 2.78 -2.36 6.23
C ILE A 122 2.26 -3.04 7.50
N LYS A 123 1.26 -2.46 8.19
CA LYS A 123 0.65 -3.08 9.38
C LYS A 123 0.07 -4.46 9.08
N THR A 124 -0.61 -4.59 7.93
CA THR A 124 -1.21 -5.86 7.49
C THR A 124 -0.15 -6.93 7.21
N ILE A 125 0.89 -6.57 6.45
CA ILE A 125 1.98 -7.48 6.11
C ILE A 125 2.81 -7.85 7.34
N LYS A 126 3.10 -6.90 8.23
CA LYS A 126 3.72 -7.19 9.53
C LYS A 126 2.90 -8.23 10.30
N ALA A 127 1.58 -8.03 10.42
CA ALA A 127 0.72 -8.98 11.12
C ALA A 127 0.72 -10.39 10.48
N LYS A 128 0.85 -10.50 9.15
CA LYS A 128 1.03 -11.79 8.47
C LYS A 128 2.40 -12.42 8.80
N ILE A 129 3.47 -11.64 8.73
CA ILE A 129 4.84 -12.09 9.05
C ILE A 129 4.93 -12.54 10.52
N TYR A 130 4.37 -11.78 11.46
CA TYR A 130 4.40 -12.16 12.89
C TYR A 130 3.63 -13.45 13.16
N ARG A 131 2.48 -13.68 12.50
CA ARG A 131 1.78 -14.98 12.59
C ARG A 131 2.63 -16.11 12.03
N TYR A 132 3.29 -15.89 10.90
CA TYR A 132 4.22 -16.86 10.33
C TYR A 132 5.37 -17.17 11.29
N PHE A 133 5.92 -16.17 11.99
CA PHE A 133 6.95 -16.41 13.02
C PHE A 133 6.45 -17.33 14.13
N SER A 134 5.23 -17.09 14.64
CA SER A 134 4.64 -17.93 15.68
C SER A 134 4.38 -19.36 15.19
N TYR A 135 3.85 -19.52 13.98
CA TYR A 135 3.49 -20.83 13.43
C TYR A 135 4.72 -21.68 13.06
N ASN A 136 5.72 -21.08 12.41
CA ASN A 136 6.92 -21.78 11.95
C ASN A 136 8.04 -21.84 12.99
N GLN A 137 7.87 -21.21 14.16
CA GLN A 137 8.89 -21.07 15.20
C GLN A 137 10.24 -20.56 14.66
N SER A 138 10.18 -19.66 13.67
CA SER A 138 11.37 -19.15 12.96
C SER A 138 11.18 -17.69 12.59
N TYR A 139 12.23 -16.89 12.80
CA TYR A 139 12.25 -15.47 12.41
C TYR A 139 12.66 -15.24 10.95
N ARG A 140 12.85 -16.31 10.17
CA ARG A 140 13.27 -16.24 8.77
C ARG A 140 12.07 -16.08 7.83
N TYR A 141 11.73 -14.84 7.50
CA TYR A 141 10.62 -14.50 6.58
C TYR A 141 11.06 -14.25 5.14
N ILE A 142 12.35 -14.01 4.92
CA ILE A 142 12.85 -13.47 3.64
C ILE A 142 12.57 -14.39 2.44
N ASP A 143 12.51 -15.69 2.67
CA ASP A 143 12.24 -16.70 1.64
C ASP A 143 10.73 -16.80 1.31
N LYS A 144 9.86 -16.27 2.18
CA LYS A 144 8.40 -16.22 1.99
C LYS A 144 7.89 -14.83 1.65
N LEU A 145 8.79 -13.86 1.44
CA LEU A 145 8.40 -12.47 1.19
C LEU A 145 7.46 -12.32 -0.01
N GLN A 146 7.76 -12.98 -1.13
CA GLN A 146 6.87 -12.96 -2.30
C GLN A 146 5.56 -13.70 -2.03
N SER A 147 5.58 -14.83 -1.32
CA SER A 147 4.35 -15.53 -0.93
C SER A 147 3.40 -14.66 -0.09
N PHE A 148 3.91 -13.74 0.73
CA PHE A 148 3.06 -12.78 1.44
C PHE A 148 2.42 -11.75 0.52
N ALA A 149 3.15 -11.28 -0.51
CA ALA A 149 2.62 -10.38 -1.53
C ALA A 149 1.58 -11.11 -2.39
N ASP A 150 1.90 -12.30 -2.88
CA ASP A 150 0.99 -13.13 -3.69
C ASP A 150 -0.30 -13.43 -2.91
N GLY A 151 -0.18 -13.91 -1.68
CA GLY A 151 -1.35 -14.17 -0.84
C GLY A 151 -2.16 -12.90 -0.53
N TYR A 152 -1.55 -11.70 -0.53
CA TYR A 152 -2.29 -10.44 -0.40
C TYR A 152 -3.02 -10.07 -1.71
N ASN A 153 -2.36 -10.23 -2.86
CA ASN A 153 -2.87 -9.89 -4.18
C ASN A 153 -3.97 -10.84 -4.69
N HIS A 154 -4.04 -12.06 -4.17
CA HIS A 154 -5.08 -13.05 -4.51
C HIS A 154 -6.24 -13.12 -3.50
N THR A 155 -6.17 -12.39 -2.39
CA THR A 155 -7.29 -12.33 -1.43
C THR A 155 -8.27 -11.25 -1.86
N ILE A 156 -9.58 -11.52 -1.78
CA ILE A 156 -10.63 -10.52 -2.02
C ILE A 156 -10.57 -9.42 -0.94
N HIS A 157 -10.56 -8.15 -1.35
CA HIS A 157 -10.54 -7.02 -0.42
C HIS A 157 -11.87 -6.30 -0.40
N SER A 158 -12.46 -6.14 0.79
CA SER A 158 -13.77 -5.48 0.96
C SER A 158 -13.84 -4.02 0.51
N THR A 159 -12.71 -3.36 0.24
CA THR A 159 -12.70 -1.97 -0.29
C THR A 159 -12.89 -1.88 -1.79
N ILE A 160 -12.66 -2.97 -2.52
CA ILE A 160 -12.77 -3.05 -3.99
C ILE A 160 -13.66 -4.20 -4.45
N ASP A 161 -14.04 -5.08 -3.52
CA ASP A 161 -14.90 -6.26 -3.71
C ASP A 161 -14.36 -7.30 -4.71
N MET A 162 -13.03 -7.35 -4.86
CA MET A 162 -12.32 -8.33 -5.69
C MET A 162 -10.88 -8.50 -5.22
N ALA A 163 -10.17 -9.49 -5.78
CA ALA A 163 -8.75 -9.64 -5.51
C ALA A 163 -7.94 -8.58 -6.28
N PRO A 164 -6.89 -7.97 -5.67
CA PRO A 164 -6.08 -6.95 -6.33
C PRO A 164 -5.50 -7.35 -7.69
N ILE A 165 -5.18 -8.64 -7.89
CA ILE A 165 -4.66 -9.17 -9.16
C ILE A 165 -5.70 -9.20 -10.28
N GLU A 166 -6.99 -9.25 -9.94
CA GLU A 166 -8.09 -9.31 -10.92
C GLU A 166 -8.51 -7.93 -11.41
N VAL A 167 -8.00 -6.86 -10.81
CA VAL A 167 -8.31 -5.48 -11.19
C VAL A 167 -7.57 -5.15 -12.49
N LYS A 168 -8.33 -4.89 -13.55
CA LYS A 168 -7.86 -4.54 -14.90
C LYS A 168 -8.56 -3.27 -15.41
N LYS A 169 -8.12 -2.74 -16.56
CA LYS A 169 -8.71 -1.50 -17.08
C LYS A 169 -10.19 -1.68 -17.42
N GLU A 170 -10.59 -2.88 -17.81
CA GLU A 170 -11.94 -3.20 -18.26
C GLU A 170 -12.96 -3.22 -17.10
N ASN A 171 -12.52 -3.55 -15.88
CA ASN A 171 -13.38 -3.55 -14.69
C ASN A 171 -13.16 -2.32 -13.78
N ALA A 172 -12.41 -1.33 -14.27
CA ALA A 172 -12.09 -0.12 -13.51
C ALA A 172 -13.35 0.64 -13.09
N GLU A 173 -14.36 0.74 -13.95
CA GLU A 173 -15.62 1.41 -13.59
C GLU A 173 -16.37 0.68 -12.47
N THR A 174 -16.44 -0.66 -12.50
CA THR A 174 -17.04 -1.46 -11.42
C THR A 174 -16.30 -1.25 -10.10
N VAL A 175 -14.97 -1.24 -10.12
CA VAL A 175 -14.14 -0.96 -8.94
C VAL A 175 -14.32 0.47 -8.45
N ARG A 176 -14.47 1.43 -9.36
CA ARG A 176 -14.71 2.83 -9.04
C ARG A 176 -16.06 3.01 -8.35
N LEU A 177 -17.10 2.37 -8.89
CA LEU A 177 -18.44 2.35 -8.29
C LEU A 177 -18.43 1.71 -6.89
N SER A 178 -17.81 0.55 -6.74
CA SER A 178 -17.73 -0.13 -5.44
C SER A 178 -17.00 0.72 -4.39
N LYS A 179 -15.93 1.39 -4.79
CA LYS A 179 -15.07 2.18 -3.92
C LYS A 179 -15.71 3.51 -3.48
N TYR A 180 -16.37 4.23 -4.38
CA TYR A 180 -16.86 5.60 -4.12
C TYR A 180 -18.38 5.70 -3.93
N PHE A 181 -19.17 4.75 -4.43
CA PHE A 181 -20.64 4.89 -4.52
C PHE A 181 -21.43 3.77 -3.83
N SER A 182 -20.85 2.57 -3.61
CA SER A 182 -21.62 1.41 -3.12
C SER A 182 -21.67 1.24 -1.59
N ARG A 183 -21.20 2.20 -0.79
CA ARG A 183 -21.43 2.14 0.67
C ARG A 183 -22.77 2.81 0.99
N PRO A 184 -23.83 2.07 1.35
CA PRO A 184 -24.95 2.71 2.01
C PRO A 184 -24.37 3.41 3.25
N HIS A 185 -24.53 4.72 3.34
CA HIS A 185 -24.43 5.39 4.61
C HIS A 185 -25.37 4.63 5.54
N SER A 186 -24.84 3.91 6.52
CA SER A 186 -25.61 3.49 7.68
C SER A 186 -25.93 4.72 8.55
N GLY A 187 -26.44 5.77 7.93
CA GLY A 187 -27.15 6.84 8.59
C GLY A 187 -28.58 6.35 8.68
N LYS A 188 -29.03 6.08 9.91
CA LYS A 188 -30.44 5.83 10.20
C LYS A 188 -31.25 6.92 9.49
N LEU A 189 -32.05 6.54 8.49
CA LEU A 189 -33.15 7.36 8.01
C LEU A 189 -33.99 7.71 9.25
N LYS A 190 -33.93 8.96 9.69
CA LYS A 190 -34.89 9.47 10.67
C LYS A 190 -36.26 9.35 10.02
N LYS A 191 -37.04 8.36 10.45
CA LYS A 191 -38.47 8.28 10.16
C LYS A 191 -39.06 9.67 10.46
N HIS A 192 -39.57 10.35 9.44
CA HIS A 192 -40.40 11.53 9.66
C HIS A 192 -41.63 11.07 10.44
N LEU A 193 -41.86 11.69 11.60
CA LEU A 193 -43.14 11.60 12.29
C LEU A 193 -44.15 12.35 11.41
N PRO A 194 -45.35 11.80 11.15
CA PRO A 194 -46.37 12.54 10.41
C PRO A 194 -46.79 13.76 11.24
N LEU A 195 -46.90 14.90 10.55
CA LEU A 195 -47.59 16.08 11.07
C LEU A 195 -49.02 15.67 11.40
N GLN A 196 -49.37 15.70 12.69
CA GLN A 196 -50.77 15.67 13.10
C GLN A 196 -51.38 17.03 12.76
N VAL A 197 -52.51 16.96 12.05
CA VAL A 197 -53.38 18.06 11.63
C VAL A 197 -53.93 18.79 12.84
#